data_AF-A0A2V7STN7-F1
#
_entry.id   AF-A0A2V7STN7-F1
#
_cell.length_a   1.000
_cell.length_b   1.000
_cell.length_c   1.000
_cell.angle_alpha   90.00
_cell.angle_beta   90.00
_cell.angle_gamma   90.00
#
_symmetry.space_group_name_H-M   'P 1'
#
loop_
_entity.id
_entity.type
_entity.pdbx_description
1 polymer ?
#
loop_
_entity_poly.entity_id
_entity_poly.type
_entity_poly.pdbx_seq_one_letter_code
_entity_poly.pdbx_strand_id
1 'polypeptide(L)'
;MRHTLSVVAALILAACATRDRPGTDSLSAQRDSVRADSVARAREDSINRATPGYVIDSLLPPEEEARRFRAAYPGDSAIAFVGGERSRETLVRRFVRSLAAADTNDLRQMVVNGREFVDIYYPGSPYAKGPFRQPLSFAWRMIQNPSVAGFTKLIHRLAGHPLTYVWQRCEPRVVHEGRVDRYSGCLLRIVDERGRSVTKRLFGSIVSYEGQFKFLSYTNDM
;
A
#
# COMPACT_ATOMS: atom_id res chain seq x y z
N MET A 1 51.15 -42.22 -42.10
CA MET A 1 52.32 -42.35 -43.00
C MET A 1 52.19 -41.34 -44.13
N ARG A 2 53.23 -40.49 -44.29
CA ARG A 2 53.75 -39.86 -45.54
C ARG A 2 52.80 -38.94 -46.33
N HIS A 3 53.01 -37.60 -46.34
CA HIS A 3 53.93 -36.81 -47.22
C HIS A 3 53.70 -37.11 -48.72
N THR A 4 53.34 -36.17 -49.61
CA THR A 4 54.08 -34.99 -50.12
C THR A 4 53.11 -34.12 -50.97
N LEU A 5 53.03 -32.78 -50.82
CA LEU A 5 53.83 -31.70 -51.45
C LEU A 5 53.61 -31.51 -52.97
N SER A 6 52.95 -30.41 -53.38
CA SER A 6 53.50 -29.46 -54.37
C SER A 6 52.64 -28.18 -54.56
N VAL A 7 53.38 -27.09 -54.77
CA VAL A 7 53.04 -25.66 -54.79
C VAL A 7 52.65 -25.20 -56.20
N VAL A 8 51.67 -24.30 -56.35
CA VAL A 8 51.73 -23.19 -57.33
C VAL A 8 51.02 -21.96 -56.75
N ALA A 9 51.75 -20.84 -56.76
CA ALA A 9 51.29 -19.51 -56.40
C ALA A 9 50.48 -18.87 -57.55
N ALA A 10 49.43 -18.11 -57.22
CA ALA A 10 48.86 -17.12 -58.12
C ALA A 10 48.35 -15.92 -57.31
N LEU A 11 48.97 -14.77 -57.54
CA LEU A 11 48.57 -13.44 -57.10
C LEU A 11 47.19 -13.08 -57.65
N ILE A 12 46.27 -12.61 -56.79
CA ILE A 12 45.25 -11.63 -57.18
C ILE A 12 45.13 -10.57 -56.07
N LEU A 13 45.55 -9.36 -56.42
CA LEU A 13 45.21 -8.10 -55.74
C LEU A 13 43.70 -7.85 -55.88
N ALA A 14 43.03 -7.45 -54.80
CA ALA A 14 42.17 -6.25 -54.75
C ALA A 14 41.15 -6.28 -53.60
N ALA A 15 40.99 -5.09 -53.01
CA ALA A 15 39.82 -4.60 -52.26
C ALA A 15 39.68 -5.04 -50.79
N CYS A 16 40.46 -4.37 -49.92
CA CYS A 16 39.97 -3.97 -48.61
C CYS A 16 38.81 -2.97 -48.80
N ALA A 17 37.57 -3.46 -48.90
CA ALA A 17 36.40 -2.62 -48.69
C ALA A 17 36.13 -2.58 -47.18
N THR A 18 36.61 -1.54 -46.51
CA THR A 18 36.16 -1.15 -45.17
C THR A 18 34.68 -0.84 -45.24
N ARG A 19 33.87 -1.78 -44.76
CA ARG A 19 32.43 -1.63 -44.61
C ARG A 19 32.18 -0.79 -43.37
N ASP A 20 32.08 0.53 -43.55
CA ASP A 20 31.60 1.45 -42.52
C ASP A 20 30.21 0.98 -42.05
N ARG A 21 30.08 0.76 -40.75
CA ARG A 21 28.81 0.48 -40.06
C ARG A 21 28.19 1.81 -39.64
N PRO A 22 27.10 2.29 -40.27
CA PRO A 22 26.37 3.44 -39.76
C PRO A 22 25.41 2.94 -38.67
N GLY A 23 25.80 3.03 -37.40
CA GLY A 23 24.94 2.54 -36.31
C GLY A 23 25.20 3.12 -34.92
N THR A 24 26.28 3.88 -34.70
CA THR A 24 26.61 4.44 -33.39
C THR A 24 26.33 5.94 -33.25
N ASP A 25 26.32 6.70 -34.35
CA ASP A 25 26.16 8.16 -34.31
C ASP A 25 24.71 8.62 -34.11
N SER A 26 23.72 7.82 -34.51
CA SER A 26 22.31 8.15 -34.29
C SER A 26 21.90 8.01 -32.82
N LEU A 27 22.48 7.06 -32.10
CA LEU A 27 22.18 6.80 -30.69
C LEU A 27 22.85 7.82 -29.75
N SER A 28 24.05 8.31 -30.10
CA SER A 28 24.70 9.39 -29.36
C SER A 28 23.95 10.72 -29.56
N ALA A 29 23.62 11.07 -30.80
CA ALA A 29 22.84 12.27 -31.12
C ALA A 29 21.45 12.27 -30.43
N GLN A 30 20.77 11.13 -30.37
CA GLN A 30 19.48 10.99 -29.70
C GLN A 30 19.60 11.09 -28.16
N ARG A 31 20.70 10.62 -27.56
CA ARG A 31 20.95 10.80 -26.11
C ARG A 31 21.26 12.24 -25.76
N ASP A 32 22.01 12.92 -26.63
CA ASP A 32 22.36 14.33 -26.44
C ASP A 32 21.13 15.24 -26.60
N SER A 33 20.21 14.93 -27.53
CA SER A 33 18.95 15.65 -27.65
C SER A 33 18.04 15.47 -26.43
N VAL A 34 17.89 14.24 -25.94
CA VAL A 34 17.10 13.96 -24.72
C VAL A 34 17.68 14.66 -23.50
N ARG A 35 19.02 14.73 -23.40
CA ARG A 35 19.71 15.46 -22.33
C ARG A 35 19.50 16.96 -22.44
N ALA A 36 19.64 17.53 -23.64
CA ALA A 36 19.43 18.96 -23.88
C ALA A 36 17.99 19.38 -23.53
N ASP A 37 17.00 18.58 -23.94
CA ASP A 37 15.58 18.80 -23.62
C ASP A 37 15.31 18.74 -22.12
N SER A 38 15.96 17.81 -21.42
CA SER A 38 15.82 17.67 -19.96
C SER A 38 16.41 18.88 -19.23
N VAL A 39 17.56 19.38 -19.68
CA VAL A 39 18.20 20.58 -19.11
C VAL A 39 17.36 21.83 -19.38
N ALA A 40 16.79 21.96 -20.59
CA ALA A 40 15.93 23.06 -20.95
C ALA A 40 14.67 23.10 -20.05
N ARG A 41 13.97 21.97 -19.89
CA ARG A 41 12.79 21.87 -19.01
C ARG A 41 13.13 22.17 -17.54
N ALA A 42 14.26 21.70 -17.04
CA ALA A 42 14.69 21.97 -15.66
C ALA A 42 15.00 23.46 -15.43
N ARG A 43 15.59 24.14 -16.43
CA ARG A 43 15.82 25.58 -16.39
C ARG A 43 14.52 26.36 -16.42
N GLU A 44 13.59 25.97 -17.29
CA GLU A 44 12.26 26.59 -17.38
C GLU A 44 11.46 26.46 -16.08
N ASP A 45 11.44 25.26 -15.47
CA ASP A 45 10.82 25.04 -14.15
C ASP A 45 11.48 25.90 -13.05
N SER A 46 12.81 26.05 -13.09
CA SER A 46 13.54 26.91 -12.14
C SER A 46 13.17 28.39 -12.30
N ILE A 47 13.01 28.86 -13.53
CA ILE A 47 12.59 30.24 -13.83
C ILE A 47 11.14 30.45 -13.35
N ASN A 48 10.25 29.50 -13.63
CA ASN A 48 8.86 29.58 -13.21
C ASN A 48 8.75 29.63 -11.67
N ARG A 49 9.50 28.77 -10.96
CA ARG A 49 9.56 28.77 -9.48
C ARG A 49 10.09 30.06 -8.86
N ALA A 50 10.94 30.80 -9.57
CA ALA A 50 11.50 32.06 -9.10
C ALA A 50 10.53 33.25 -9.28
N THR A 51 9.38 33.05 -9.93
CA THR A 51 8.40 34.11 -10.18
C THR A 51 7.61 34.42 -8.90
N PRO A 52 7.53 35.69 -8.44
CA PRO A 52 6.69 36.07 -7.32
C PRO A 52 5.23 35.68 -7.56
N GLY A 53 4.62 34.95 -6.61
CA GLY A 53 3.26 34.40 -6.76
C GLY A 53 3.20 33.02 -7.43
N TYR A 54 4.34 32.39 -7.73
CA TYR A 54 4.38 30.98 -8.15
C TYR A 54 3.83 30.07 -7.05
N VAL A 55 2.65 29.49 -7.31
CA VAL A 55 2.03 28.51 -6.41
C VAL A 55 2.53 27.13 -6.80
N ILE A 56 3.21 26.45 -5.86
CA ILE A 56 3.53 25.04 -6.01
C ILE A 56 2.19 24.27 -5.94
N ASP A 57 1.65 23.89 -7.09
CA ASP A 57 0.37 23.16 -7.27
C ASP A 57 0.41 21.70 -6.75
N SER A 58 1.39 21.37 -5.89
CA SER A 58 1.64 20.01 -5.42
C SER A 58 0.76 19.58 -4.24
N LEU A 59 0.02 20.51 -3.63
CA LEU A 59 -0.91 20.21 -2.55
C LEU A 59 -2.31 20.63 -2.96
N LEU A 60 -3.10 19.66 -3.44
CA LEU A 60 -4.50 19.88 -3.77
C LEU A 60 -5.24 20.51 -2.58
N PRO A 61 -6.19 21.44 -2.82
CA PRO A 61 -7.10 21.88 -1.79
C PRO A 61 -7.75 20.66 -1.10
N PRO A 62 -7.98 20.71 0.22
CA PRO A 62 -8.46 19.54 0.98
C PRO A 62 -9.75 18.93 0.45
N GLU A 63 -10.67 19.77 -0.03
CA GLU A 63 -11.94 19.34 -0.61
C GLU A 63 -11.74 18.62 -1.94
N GLU A 64 -10.81 19.09 -2.77
CA GLU A 64 -10.46 18.46 -4.04
C GLU A 64 -9.75 17.12 -3.81
N GLU A 65 -8.87 17.02 -2.81
CA GLU A 65 -8.28 15.73 -2.42
C GLU A 65 -9.36 14.75 -1.96
N ALA A 66 -10.28 15.18 -1.09
CA ALA A 66 -11.37 14.33 -0.61
C ALA A 66 -12.30 13.90 -1.77
N ARG A 67 -12.60 14.80 -2.72
CA ARG A 67 -13.39 14.49 -3.92
C ARG A 67 -12.71 13.43 -4.78
N ARG A 68 -11.41 13.60 -5.08
CA ARG A 68 -10.63 12.62 -5.87
C ARG A 68 -10.53 11.28 -5.17
N PHE A 69 -10.32 11.29 -3.85
CA PHE A 69 -10.26 10.05 -3.09
C PHE A 69 -11.59 9.31 -3.08
N ARG A 70 -12.72 10.01 -2.87
CA ARG A 70 -14.06 9.43 -3.00
C ARG A 70 -14.32 8.84 -4.38
N ALA A 71 -13.83 9.48 -5.44
CA ALA A 71 -13.95 8.94 -6.80
C ALA A 71 -13.20 7.62 -7.00
N ALA A 72 -12.09 7.39 -6.26
CA ALA A 72 -11.36 6.12 -6.28
C ALA A 72 -12.04 4.99 -5.50
N TYR A 73 -13.00 5.32 -4.62
CA TYR A 73 -13.79 4.38 -3.83
C TYR A 73 -15.29 4.62 -4.09
N PRO A 74 -15.79 4.22 -5.28
CA PRO A 74 -17.15 4.50 -5.70
C PRO A 74 -18.17 3.85 -4.76
N GLY A 75 -19.30 4.54 -4.57
CA GLY A 75 -20.36 4.16 -3.66
C GLY A 75 -20.94 5.38 -2.94
N ASP A 76 -22.06 5.16 -2.25
CA ASP A 76 -22.71 6.19 -1.44
C ASP A 76 -21.84 6.60 -0.25
N SER A 77 -22.13 7.78 0.30
CA SER A 77 -21.46 8.24 1.52
C SER A 77 -21.64 7.24 2.66
N ALA A 78 -20.54 6.87 3.30
CA ALA A 78 -20.57 5.93 4.41
C ALA A 78 -21.08 6.64 5.66
N ILE A 79 -22.29 6.30 6.08
CA ILE A 79 -22.92 6.76 7.33
C ILE A 79 -22.84 5.72 8.45
N ALA A 80 -22.25 4.55 8.16
CA ALA A 80 -22.13 3.40 9.04
C ALA A 80 -20.99 2.49 8.55
N PHE A 81 -20.45 1.64 9.42
CA PHE A 81 -19.52 0.59 9.02
C PHE A 81 -20.29 -0.57 8.37
N VAL A 82 -20.10 -0.74 7.06
CA VAL A 82 -20.72 -1.81 6.28
C VAL A 82 -20.11 -3.15 6.67
N GLY A 83 -20.90 -4.04 7.27
CA GLY A 83 -20.39 -5.30 7.81
C GLY A 83 -19.66 -5.17 9.15
N GLY A 84 -19.78 -4.02 9.82
CA GLY A 84 -19.34 -3.84 11.20
C GLY A 84 -20.16 -4.67 12.18
N GLU A 85 -19.53 -5.08 13.28
CA GLU A 85 -20.17 -5.90 14.33
C GLU A 85 -20.68 -5.04 15.48
N ARG A 86 -21.59 -5.58 16.30
CA ARG A 86 -22.20 -4.83 17.43
C ARG A 86 -21.33 -4.75 18.68
N SER A 87 -20.21 -5.49 18.71
CA SER A 87 -19.27 -5.46 19.82
C SER A 87 -17.86 -5.85 19.36
N ARG A 88 -16.84 -5.42 20.11
CA ARG A 88 -15.45 -5.83 19.91
C ARG A 88 -15.29 -7.35 19.99
N GLU A 89 -15.99 -7.99 20.92
CA GLU A 89 -15.89 -9.44 21.10
C GLU A 89 -16.50 -10.19 19.91
N THR A 90 -17.66 -9.76 19.42
CA THR A 90 -18.30 -10.35 18.24
C THR A 90 -17.42 -10.20 16.99
N LEU A 91 -16.81 -9.02 16.80
CA LEU A 91 -15.83 -8.78 15.74
C LEU A 91 -14.65 -9.76 15.81
N VAL A 92 -14.04 -9.91 16.98
CA VAL A 92 -12.86 -10.77 17.15
C VAL A 92 -13.22 -12.26 17.05
N ARG A 93 -14.40 -12.68 17.51
CA ARG A 93 -14.89 -14.06 17.31
C ARG A 93 -15.13 -14.36 15.84
N ARG A 94 -15.76 -13.43 15.11
CA ARG A 94 -15.94 -13.55 13.65
C ARG A 94 -14.58 -13.63 12.96
N PHE A 95 -13.63 -12.77 13.31
CA PHE A 95 -12.26 -12.82 12.79
C PHE A 95 -11.59 -14.19 12.96
N VAL A 96 -11.62 -14.76 14.17
CA VAL A 96 -11.00 -16.08 14.42
C VAL A 96 -11.69 -17.18 13.60
N ARG A 97 -13.03 -17.16 13.53
CA ARG A 97 -13.79 -18.11 12.72
C ARG A 97 -13.42 -18.01 11.24
N SER A 98 -13.37 -16.81 10.69
CA SER A 98 -13.08 -16.59 9.27
C SER A 98 -11.62 -16.89 8.93
N LEU A 99 -10.70 -16.65 9.86
CA LEU A 99 -9.31 -17.10 9.73
C LEU A 99 -9.22 -18.63 9.69
N ALA A 100 -9.88 -19.32 10.61
CA ALA A 100 -9.91 -20.78 10.62
C ALA A 100 -10.52 -21.38 9.34
N ALA A 101 -11.53 -20.71 8.77
CA ALA A 101 -12.17 -21.10 7.51
C ALA A 101 -11.39 -20.65 6.24
N ALA A 102 -10.26 -19.94 6.39
CA ALA A 102 -9.56 -19.28 5.30
C ALA A 102 -10.44 -18.34 4.45
N ASP A 103 -11.49 -17.78 5.03
CA ASP A 103 -12.42 -16.88 4.36
C ASP A 103 -11.84 -15.47 4.25
N THR A 104 -11.02 -15.29 3.22
CA THR A 104 -10.36 -13.99 2.94
C THR A 104 -11.34 -12.88 2.58
N ASN A 105 -12.54 -13.23 2.09
CA ASN A 105 -13.55 -12.22 1.75
C ASN A 105 -14.17 -11.66 3.02
N ASP A 106 -14.57 -12.53 3.96
CA ASP A 106 -15.12 -12.10 5.25
C ASP A 106 -14.09 -11.33 6.07
N LEU A 107 -12.82 -11.77 6.07
CA LEU A 107 -11.73 -11.03 6.72
C LEU A 107 -11.62 -9.60 6.18
N ARG A 108 -11.58 -9.42 4.85
CA ARG A 108 -11.50 -8.07 4.24
C ARG A 108 -12.68 -7.18 4.61
N GLN A 109 -13.88 -7.73 4.78
CA GLN A 109 -15.06 -6.96 5.17
C GLN A 109 -15.00 -6.41 6.60
N MET A 110 -14.22 -7.04 7.49
CA MET A 110 -14.06 -6.61 8.88
C MET A 110 -13.13 -5.41 9.04
N VAL A 111 -12.39 -5.03 7.99
CA VAL A 111 -11.49 -3.88 8.01
C VAL A 111 -12.21 -2.66 7.45
N VAL A 112 -11.89 -1.48 8.00
CA VAL A 112 -12.30 -0.19 7.43
C VAL A 112 -11.89 -0.14 5.96
N ASN A 113 -12.84 0.12 5.07
CA ASN A 113 -12.57 0.32 3.65
C ASN A 113 -12.29 1.79 3.32
N GLY A 114 -11.92 2.08 2.07
CA GLY A 114 -11.59 3.45 1.65
C GLY A 114 -12.75 4.43 1.82
N ARG A 115 -13.99 4.02 1.53
CA ARG A 115 -15.17 4.88 1.69
C ARG A 115 -15.44 5.22 3.16
N GLU A 116 -15.39 4.22 4.03
CA GLU A 116 -15.52 4.39 5.48
C GLU A 116 -14.37 5.22 6.05
N PHE A 117 -13.16 5.08 5.50
CA PHE A 117 -12.03 5.89 5.92
C PHE A 117 -12.27 7.38 5.66
N VAL A 118 -12.65 7.76 4.43
CA VAL A 118 -12.84 9.18 4.08
C VAL A 118 -14.03 9.83 4.78
N ASP A 119 -15.14 9.09 4.93
CA ASP A 119 -16.38 9.68 5.44
C ASP A 119 -16.54 9.54 6.97
N ILE A 120 -16.01 8.48 7.58
CA ILE A 120 -16.20 8.19 9.02
C ILE A 120 -14.94 8.46 9.82
N TYR A 121 -13.81 7.84 9.45
CA TYR A 121 -12.60 7.84 10.29
C TYR A 121 -11.76 9.11 10.16
N TYR A 122 -11.41 9.48 8.93
CA TYR A 122 -10.45 10.55 8.64
C TYR A 122 -10.82 11.91 9.24
N PRO A 123 -12.07 12.42 9.14
CA PRO A 123 -12.43 13.76 9.63
C PRO A 123 -12.16 13.98 11.13
N GLY A 124 -12.29 12.92 11.92
CA GLY A 124 -12.04 12.95 13.36
C GLY A 124 -10.58 12.69 13.75
N SER A 125 -9.83 12.03 12.86
CA SER A 125 -8.48 11.53 13.11
C SER A 125 -7.43 12.64 13.31
N PRO A 126 -6.29 12.33 13.95
CA PRO A 126 -5.14 13.24 14.02
C PRO A 126 -4.60 13.66 12.64
N TYR A 127 -4.82 12.84 11.60
CA TYR A 127 -4.36 13.13 10.24
C TYR A 127 -5.12 14.27 9.57
N ALA A 128 -6.35 14.57 9.99
CA ALA A 128 -7.12 15.67 9.43
C ALA A 128 -6.85 17.02 10.13
N LYS A 129 -6.09 17.02 11.23
CA LYS A 129 -5.94 18.17 12.13
C LYS A 129 -4.47 18.55 12.30
N GLY A 130 -4.21 19.83 12.58
CA GLY A 130 -2.87 20.29 12.95
C GLY A 130 -2.41 19.67 14.30
N PRO A 131 -1.10 19.58 14.56
CA PRO A 131 0.01 19.95 13.67
C PRO A 131 0.40 18.85 12.68
N PHE A 132 -0.18 17.65 12.80
CA PHE A 132 0.22 16.47 12.02
C PHE A 132 -0.67 16.21 10.80
N ARG A 133 -1.33 17.25 10.29
CA ARG A 133 -2.23 17.14 9.16
C ARG A 133 -1.49 16.49 7.99
N GLN A 134 -2.06 15.41 7.48
CA GLN A 134 -1.56 14.69 6.32
C GLN A 134 -2.55 14.82 5.16
N PRO A 135 -2.08 14.75 3.91
CA PRO A 135 -2.97 14.49 2.79
C PRO A 135 -3.75 13.18 3.03
N LEU A 136 -5.03 13.19 2.73
CA LEU A 136 -5.94 12.06 2.95
C LEU A 136 -5.43 10.77 2.28
N SER A 137 -4.96 10.87 1.04
CA SER A 137 -4.38 9.76 0.29
C SER A 137 -3.09 9.22 0.91
N PHE A 138 -2.32 10.08 1.58
CA PHE A 138 -1.11 9.68 2.30
C PHE A 138 -1.46 9.00 3.63
N ALA A 139 -2.35 9.59 4.42
CA ALA A 139 -2.85 9.01 5.67
C ALA A 139 -3.45 7.61 5.45
N TRP A 140 -4.23 7.43 4.39
CA TRP A 140 -4.79 6.14 4.03
C TRP A 140 -3.70 5.09 3.73
N ARG A 141 -2.70 5.46 2.93
CA ARG A 141 -1.57 4.56 2.59
C ARG A 141 -0.74 4.18 3.80
N MET A 142 -0.53 5.11 4.74
CA MET A 142 0.16 4.81 6.01
C MET A 142 -0.53 3.71 6.81
N ILE A 143 -1.86 3.62 6.73
CA ILE A 143 -2.65 2.57 7.40
C ILE A 143 -2.68 1.29 6.55
N GLN A 144 -2.95 1.42 5.24
CA GLN A 144 -3.18 0.27 4.37
C GLN A 144 -1.91 -0.53 4.05
N ASN A 145 -0.79 0.13 3.77
CA ASN A 145 0.42 -0.58 3.36
C ASN A 145 0.91 -1.61 4.41
N PRO A 146 1.08 -1.25 5.70
CA PRO A 146 1.43 -2.24 6.71
C PRO A 146 0.30 -3.24 6.95
N SER A 147 -0.96 -2.84 6.79
CA SER A 147 -2.12 -3.73 6.93
C SER A 147 -2.11 -4.85 5.87
N VAL A 148 -1.81 -4.54 4.61
CA VAL A 148 -1.74 -5.53 3.52
C VAL A 148 -0.60 -6.53 3.78
N ALA A 149 0.58 -6.06 4.19
CA ALA A 149 1.68 -6.94 4.56
C ALA A 149 1.31 -7.85 5.76
N GLY A 150 0.67 -7.26 6.78
CA GLY A 150 0.16 -7.99 7.93
C GLY A 150 -0.88 -9.04 7.57
N PHE A 151 -1.81 -8.71 6.67
CA PHE A 151 -2.82 -9.64 6.18
C PHE A 151 -2.19 -10.83 5.46
N THR A 152 -1.25 -10.60 4.55
CA THR A 152 -0.56 -11.68 3.84
C THR A 152 0.16 -12.63 4.82
N LYS A 153 0.87 -12.07 5.81
CA LYS A 153 1.50 -12.88 6.87
C LYS A 153 0.47 -13.65 7.72
N LEU A 154 -0.67 -13.03 8.03
CA LEU A 154 -1.74 -13.65 8.80
C LEU A 154 -2.26 -14.89 8.08
N ILE A 155 -2.62 -14.72 6.80
CA ILE A 155 -3.18 -15.79 5.98
C ILE A 155 -2.18 -16.92 5.84
N HIS A 156 -0.95 -16.62 5.45
CA HIS A 156 0.08 -17.63 5.24
C HIS A 156 0.36 -18.48 6.49
N ARG A 157 0.22 -17.93 7.69
CA ARG A 157 0.63 -18.62 8.92
C ARG A 157 -0.51 -19.29 9.67
N LEU A 158 -1.73 -18.81 9.54
CA LEU A 158 -2.84 -19.21 10.40
C LEU A 158 -4.12 -19.59 9.66
N ALA A 159 -4.29 -19.19 8.39
CA ALA A 159 -5.53 -19.47 7.69
C ALA A 159 -5.71 -20.96 7.40
N GLY A 160 -6.95 -21.44 7.48
CA GLY A 160 -7.30 -22.84 7.14
C GLY A 160 -6.98 -23.86 8.24
N HIS A 161 -6.42 -23.42 9.36
CA HIS A 161 -6.20 -24.27 10.53
C HIS A 161 -7.30 -24.09 11.57
N PRO A 162 -7.70 -25.14 12.31
CA PRO A 162 -8.60 -25.00 13.44
C PRO A 162 -8.06 -24.00 14.48
N LEU A 163 -8.84 -22.95 14.76
CA LEU A 163 -8.54 -21.95 15.78
C LEU A 163 -9.78 -21.71 16.65
N THR A 164 -9.58 -21.67 17.97
CA THR A 164 -10.65 -21.36 18.92
C THR A 164 -10.36 -20.04 19.62
N TYR A 165 -11.31 -19.12 19.58
CA TYR A 165 -11.25 -17.88 20.36
C TYR A 165 -11.41 -18.17 21.85
N VAL A 166 -10.55 -17.59 22.68
CA VAL A 166 -10.68 -17.65 24.15
C VAL A 166 -11.09 -16.30 24.71
N TRP A 167 -10.26 -15.27 24.52
CA TRP A 167 -10.52 -13.92 24.99
C TRP A 167 -9.74 -12.88 24.17
N GLN A 168 -10.19 -11.63 24.23
CA GLN A 168 -9.41 -10.46 23.81
C GLN A 168 -9.19 -9.51 24.99
N ARG A 169 -8.16 -8.68 24.91
CA ARG A 169 -7.99 -7.50 25.77
C ARG A 169 -7.25 -6.41 25.03
N CYS A 170 -7.81 -5.21 25.00
CA CYS A 170 -7.13 -4.01 24.52
C CYS A 170 -6.57 -3.19 25.67
N GLU A 171 -5.75 -2.19 25.34
CA GLU A 171 -5.32 -1.19 26.31
C GLU A 171 -6.55 -0.50 26.93
N PRO A 172 -6.48 -0.13 28.23
CA PRO A 172 -7.63 0.44 28.93
C PRO A 172 -7.99 1.84 28.43
N ARG A 173 -7.01 2.58 27.90
CA ARG A 173 -7.23 3.93 27.38
C ARG A 173 -7.81 3.86 25.97
N VAL A 174 -9.02 4.38 25.83
CA VAL A 174 -9.66 4.61 24.53
C VAL A 174 -9.20 5.97 23.98
N VAL A 175 -8.88 6.03 22.70
CA VAL A 175 -8.57 7.29 22.01
C VAL A 175 -9.82 7.76 21.27
N HIS A 176 -10.30 8.95 21.60
CA HIS A 176 -11.46 9.56 20.95
C HIS A 176 -10.99 10.44 19.78
N GLU A 177 -11.35 10.03 18.56
CA GLU A 177 -10.99 10.68 17.29
C GLU A 177 -12.26 11.25 16.64
N GLY A 178 -12.76 12.35 17.20
CA GLY A 178 -14.05 12.92 16.78
C GLY A 178 -15.21 12.03 17.25
N ARG A 179 -15.95 11.46 16.30
CA ARG A 179 -17.07 10.54 16.56
C ARG A 179 -16.64 9.07 16.60
N VAL A 180 -15.35 8.79 16.39
CA VAL A 180 -14.80 7.44 16.35
C VAL A 180 -13.99 7.18 17.61
N ASP A 181 -14.25 6.05 18.26
CA ASP A 181 -13.40 5.56 19.34
C ASP A 181 -12.41 4.54 18.78
N ARG A 182 -11.13 4.67 19.15
CA ARG A 182 -10.06 3.75 18.75
C ARG A 182 -9.50 3.00 19.95
N TYR A 183 -9.50 1.68 19.84
CA TYR A 183 -8.96 0.73 20.81
C TYR A 183 -7.66 0.13 20.26
N SER A 184 -6.56 0.39 20.95
CA SER A 184 -5.22 -0.03 20.53
C SER A 184 -4.65 -1.13 21.43
N GLY A 185 -3.53 -1.70 21.01
CA GLY A 185 -2.78 -2.65 21.83
C GLY A 185 -3.49 -3.97 22.08
N CYS A 186 -4.47 -4.34 21.26
CA CYS A 186 -5.29 -5.52 21.48
C CYS A 186 -4.48 -6.81 21.39
N LEU A 187 -4.59 -7.63 22.44
CA LEU A 187 -4.08 -8.99 22.51
C LEU A 187 -5.25 -9.96 22.38
N LEU A 188 -5.03 -11.02 21.62
CA LEU A 188 -5.98 -12.09 21.37
C LEU A 188 -5.38 -13.41 21.84
N ARG A 189 -6.12 -14.13 22.67
CA ARG A 189 -5.84 -15.51 23.07
C ARG A 189 -6.63 -16.47 22.19
N ILE A 190 -5.91 -17.37 21.53
CA ILE A 190 -6.48 -18.47 20.74
C ILE A 190 -5.88 -19.81 21.17
N VAL A 191 -6.60 -20.89 20.86
CA VAL A 191 -6.11 -22.27 20.94
C VAL A 191 -5.99 -22.82 19.53
N ASP A 192 -4.83 -23.41 19.21
CA ASP A 192 -4.57 -24.04 17.91
C ASP A 192 -5.03 -25.50 17.86
N GLU A 193 -4.88 -26.12 16.69
CA GLU A 193 -5.21 -27.53 16.43
C GLU A 193 -4.50 -28.54 17.36
N ARG A 194 -3.39 -28.16 17.99
CA ARG A 194 -2.61 -28.99 18.93
C ARG A 194 -3.00 -28.74 20.38
N GLY A 195 -4.07 -27.97 20.62
CA GLY A 195 -4.48 -27.54 21.96
C GLY A 195 -3.53 -26.51 22.58
N ARG A 196 -2.54 -26.00 21.83
CA ARG A 196 -1.61 -25.00 22.37
C ARG A 196 -2.30 -23.65 22.38
N SER A 197 -2.18 -22.98 23.51
CA SER A 197 -2.82 -21.71 23.72
C SER A 197 -1.81 -20.57 23.56
N VAL A 198 -2.10 -19.65 22.63
CA VAL A 198 -1.19 -18.60 22.17
C VAL A 198 -1.85 -17.24 22.35
N THR A 199 -1.10 -16.28 22.92
CA THR A 199 -1.54 -14.88 23.06
C THR A 199 -0.70 -14.02 22.13
N LYS A 200 -1.33 -13.37 21.15
CA LYS A 200 -0.63 -12.51 20.18
C LYS A 200 -1.50 -11.33 19.77
N ARG A 201 -0.85 -10.30 19.25
CA ARG A 201 -1.51 -9.25 18.46
C ARG A 201 -1.62 -9.78 17.04
N LEU A 202 -2.84 -9.93 16.52
CA LEU A 202 -3.11 -10.41 15.14
C LEU A 202 -3.73 -9.32 14.24
N PHE A 203 -4.12 -8.20 14.83
CA PHE A 203 -4.65 -7.02 14.15
C PHE A 203 -4.14 -5.75 14.84
N GLY A 204 -4.23 -4.60 14.16
CA GLY A 204 -3.70 -3.32 14.64
C GLY A 204 -4.55 -2.70 15.75
N SER A 205 -5.63 -2.02 15.35
CA SER A 205 -6.59 -1.41 16.27
C SER A 205 -8.02 -1.72 15.84
N ILE A 206 -8.94 -1.65 16.80
CA ILE A 206 -10.39 -1.70 16.57
C ILE A 206 -10.91 -0.27 16.64
N VAL A 207 -11.80 0.10 15.73
CA VAL A 207 -12.53 1.37 15.77
C VAL A 207 -14.02 1.12 15.99
N SER A 208 -14.69 2.05 16.67
CA SER A 208 -16.14 2.06 16.76
C SER A 208 -16.77 3.39 16.40
N TYR A 209 -17.92 3.30 15.76
CA TYR A 209 -18.74 4.42 15.32
C TYR A 209 -20.21 3.99 15.40
N GLU A 210 -21.05 4.76 16.10
CA GLU A 210 -22.49 4.49 16.22
C GLU A 210 -22.82 3.04 16.64
N GLY A 211 -22.05 2.49 17.60
CA GLY A 211 -22.23 1.14 18.12
C GLY A 211 -21.75 0.00 17.21
N GLN A 212 -21.16 0.32 16.04
CA GLN A 212 -20.55 -0.66 15.15
C GLN A 212 -19.03 -0.69 15.29
N PHE A 213 -18.44 -1.87 15.13
CA PHE A 213 -17.02 -2.13 15.34
C PHE A 213 -16.38 -2.75 14.10
N LYS A 214 -15.20 -2.25 13.73
CA LYS A 214 -14.33 -2.77 12.67
C LYS A 214 -12.86 -2.70 13.06
N PHE A 215 -12.01 -3.47 12.39
CA PHE A 215 -10.56 -3.27 12.48
C PHE A 215 -10.15 -2.08 11.62
N LEU A 216 -9.25 -1.23 12.13
CA LEU A 216 -8.63 -0.19 11.31
C LEU A 216 -7.57 -0.79 10.37
N SER A 217 -6.86 -1.81 10.83
CA SER A 217 -5.78 -2.47 10.09
C SER A 217 -5.44 -3.85 10.68
N TYR A 218 -4.72 -4.66 9.90
CA TYR A 218 -4.00 -5.82 10.41
C TYR A 218 -2.61 -5.44 10.92
N THR A 219 -2.05 -6.26 11.81
CA THR A 219 -0.72 -6.02 12.36
C THR A 219 0.36 -6.61 11.46
N ASN A 220 1.46 -5.88 11.30
CA ASN A 220 2.63 -6.35 10.55
C ASN A 220 3.70 -7.02 11.45
N ASP A 221 3.50 -6.99 12.77
CA ASP A 221 4.47 -7.43 13.78
C ASP A 221 4.38 -8.93 14.09
N MET A 222 3.99 -9.74 13.10
CA MET A 222 3.89 -11.19 13.25
C MET A 222 5.17 -11.91 12.89
#